data_AF-A0A928QTR5-F1
#
_entry.id   AF-A0A928QTR5-F1
#
_cell.length_a   1.000
_cell.length_b   1.000
_cell.length_c   1.000
_cell.angle_alpha   90.00
_cell.angle_beta   90.00
_cell.angle_gamma   90.00
#
_symmetry.space_group_name_H-M   'P 1'
#
loop_
_entity.id
_entity.type
_entity.pdbx_description
1 polymer ?
#
loop_
_entity_poly.entity_id
_entity_poly.type
_entity_poly.pdbx_seq_one_letter_code
_entity_poly.pdbx_strand_id
1 'polypeptide(L)'
;MPAAYEGTDIISHFRKAKIYHTAGAVYHIATAIYHLQDFFCKGGFSMAENILLDLSFEFAVAIVNLVDGVKTPKSSFMIDQLARAGTSVGANIHEAQYAQSKKDFVAKLEIALKESSETSYWLKLMAETGRIEAESYQYIEKLCGNIRRLLIASCKTAKESMK
;
A
#
# COMPACT_ATOMS: atom_id res chain seq x y z
N MET A 1 38.82 -0.36 -53.42
CA MET A 1 37.73 -0.18 -54.41
C MET A 1 37.65 -1.44 -55.26
N PRO A 2 36.47 -1.94 -55.67
CA PRO A 2 35.20 -2.20 -54.98
C PRO A 2 34.83 -3.72 -55.01
N ALA A 3 34.20 -4.29 -53.98
CA ALA A 3 32.79 -4.69 -53.87
C ALA A 3 32.20 -5.61 -54.98
N ALA A 4 31.76 -6.81 -54.58
CA ALA A 4 30.59 -7.49 -55.16
C ALA A 4 29.91 -8.37 -54.09
N TYR A 5 28.64 -8.05 -53.82
CA TYR A 5 27.69 -8.71 -52.94
C TYR A 5 26.82 -9.65 -53.79
N GLU A 6 26.80 -10.95 -53.49
CA GLU A 6 25.74 -11.91 -53.86
C GLU A 6 25.84 -13.06 -52.83
N GLY A 7 24.83 -13.61 -52.19
CA GLY A 7 23.40 -13.38 -52.09
C GLY A 7 22.92 -14.35 -51.01
N THR A 8 22.55 -13.86 -49.83
CA THR A 8 22.01 -14.71 -48.76
C THR A 8 20.50 -14.79 -48.90
N ASP A 9 20.06 -16.00 -49.27
CA ASP A 9 18.69 -16.46 -49.44
C ASP A 9 17.72 -15.97 -48.34
N ILE A 10 16.81 -15.07 -48.74
CA ILE A 10 15.73 -14.48 -47.93
C ILE A 10 14.82 -15.56 -47.30
N ILE A 11 14.68 -16.74 -47.93
CA ILE A 11 13.81 -17.80 -47.43
C ILE A 11 14.39 -18.48 -46.18
N SER A 12 15.72 -18.49 -46.02
CA SER A 12 16.39 -18.98 -44.81
C SER A 12 16.19 -18.05 -43.60
N HIS A 13 16.04 -16.74 -43.84
CA HIS A 13 15.81 -15.73 -42.80
C HIS A 13 14.36 -15.79 -42.28
N PHE A 14 13.38 -16.04 -43.17
CA PHE A 14 11.98 -16.19 -42.80
C PHE A 14 11.65 -17.50 -42.06
N ARG A 15 12.42 -18.58 -42.28
CA ARG A 15 12.28 -19.83 -41.50
C ARG A 15 12.85 -19.73 -40.07
N LYS A 16 13.82 -18.85 -39.82
CA LYS A 16 14.24 -18.51 -38.45
C LYS A 16 13.25 -17.56 -37.76
N ALA A 17 12.71 -16.57 -38.47
CA ALA A 17 11.79 -15.57 -37.91
C ALA A 17 10.43 -16.14 -37.43
N LYS A 18 9.99 -17.29 -37.93
CA LYS A 18 8.72 -17.92 -37.50
C LYS A 18 8.83 -18.77 -36.22
N ILE A 19 10.05 -19.01 -35.72
CA ILE A 19 10.30 -19.71 -34.44
C ILE A 19 10.49 -18.72 -33.28
N TYR A 20 10.79 -17.44 -33.56
CA TYR A 20 10.94 -16.41 -32.52
C TYR A 20 9.62 -15.78 -32.06
N HIS A 21 8.48 -16.04 -32.72
CA HIS A 21 7.21 -15.39 -32.40
C HIS A 21 6.43 -16.03 -31.23
N THR A 22 6.84 -17.20 -30.72
CA THR A 22 6.29 -17.77 -29.47
C THR A 22 7.29 -17.75 -28.32
N ALA A 23 8.59 -17.67 -28.59
CA ALA A 23 9.61 -17.55 -27.56
C ALA A 23 9.80 -16.10 -27.06
N GLY A 24 9.66 -15.10 -27.95
CA GLY A 24 9.88 -13.68 -27.59
C GLY A 24 8.85 -13.12 -26.61
N ALA A 25 7.56 -13.45 -26.80
CA ALA A 25 6.51 -13.01 -25.88
C ALA A 25 6.64 -13.64 -24.49
N VAL A 26 6.99 -14.93 -24.43
CA VAL A 26 7.24 -15.65 -23.17
C VAL A 26 8.51 -15.11 -22.50
N TYR A 27 9.56 -14.79 -23.26
CA TYR A 27 10.78 -14.19 -22.72
C TYR A 27 10.53 -12.78 -22.19
N HIS A 28 9.75 -11.94 -22.89
CA HIS A 28 9.39 -10.61 -22.40
C HIS A 28 8.48 -10.66 -21.16
N ILE A 29 7.51 -11.57 -21.12
CA ILE A 29 6.66 -11.78 -19.94
C ILE A 29 7.48 -12.35 -18.78
N ALA A 30 8.34 -13.34 -19.02
CA ALA A 30 9.23 -13.89 -18.00
C ALA A 30 10.19 -12.81 -17.49
N THR A 31 10.78 -11.99 -18.36
CA THR A 31 11.67 -10.89 -17.96
C THR A 31 10.91 -9.79 -17.21
N ALA A 32 9.66 -9.51 -17.57
CA ALA A 32 8.80 -8.60 -16.82
C ALA A 32 8.37 -9.17 -15.46
N ILE A 33 8.10 -10.48 -15.36
CA ILE A 33 7.84 -11.18 -14.09
C ILE A 33 9.11 -11.21 -13.24
N TYR A 34 10.27 -11.50 -13.83
CA TYR A 34 11.55 -11.43 -13.14
C TYR A 34 11.82 -10.00 -12.67
N HIS A 35 11.62 -8.96 -13.49
CA HIS A 35 11.79 -7.58 -13.05
C HIS A 35 10.72 -7.11 -12.05
N LEU A 36 9.47 -7.61 -12.12
CA LEU A 36 8.45 -7.35 -11.11
C LEU A 36 8.80 -8.07 -9.81
N GLN A 37 9.28 -9.31 -9.87
CA GLN A 37 9.72 -10.10 -8.72
C GLN A 37 11.01 -9.54 -8.14
N ASP A 38 11.92 -9.01 -8.97
CA ASP A 38 13.12 -8.28 -8.57
C ASP A 38 12.78 -6.87 -8.08
N PHE A 39 11.68 -6.25 -8.52
CA PHE A 39 11.13 -5.01 -7.94
C PHE A 39 10.46 -5.28 -6.58
N PHE A 40 9.78 -6.42 -6.41
CA PHE A 40 9.26 -6.88 -5.11
C PHE A 40 10.38 -7.37 -4.18
N CYS A 41 11.48 -7.94 -4.69
CA CYS A 41 12.62 -8.42 -3.89
C CYS A 41 13.71 -7.36 -3.64
N LYS A 42 13.86 -6.36 -4.53
CA LYS A 42 14.76 -5.20 -4.39
C LYS A 42 14.02 -3.91 -4.04
N GLY A 43 12.74 -4.00 -3.69
CA GLY A 43 12.09 -3.04 -2.82
C GLY A 43 12.83 -3.05 -1.49
N GLY A 44 13.94 -2.30 -1.46
CA GLY A 44 14.86 -2.23 -0.34
C GLY A 44 14.16 -1.60 0.84
N PHE A 45 13.61 -2.43 1.72
CA PHE A 45 13.34 -2.06 3.09
C PHE A 45 14.24 -2.91 3.97
N SER A 46 15.38 -2.33 4.33
CA SER A 46 16.26 -2.88 5.35
C SER A 46 16.91 -1.72 6.08
N MET A 47 16.26 -1.30 7.17
CA MET A 47 16.87 -0.84 8.42
C MET A 47 15.79 -0.85 9.50
N ALA A 48 15.81 -1.88 10.35
CA ALA A 48 14.91 -2.07 11.50
C ALA A 48 13.49 -1.52 11.24
N GLU A 49 12.71 -2.25 10.44
CA GLU A 49 11.35 -1.84 10.06
C GLU A 49 10.55 -1.37 11.27
N ASN A 50 10.19 -0.09 11.29
CA ASN A 50 9.11 0.36 12.13
C ASN A 50 7.81 -0.08 11.44
N ILE A 51 7.49 -1.36 11.62
CA ILE A 51 6.32 -2.04 11.05
C ILE A 51 5.05 -1.19 11.20
N LEU A 52 4.94 -0.44 12.30
CA LEU A 52 3.81 0.45 12.54
C LEU A 52 3.78 1.65 11.58
N LEU A 53 4.92 2.27 11.25
CA LEU A 53 4.99 3.35 10.26
C LEU A 53 4.58 2.84 8.88
N ASP A 54 5.18 1.74 8.42
CA ASP A 54 4.94 1.22 7.06
C ASP A 54 3.49 0.78 6.88
N LEU A 55 2.96 -0.01 7.83
CA LEU A 55 1.55 -0.41 7.80
C LEU A 55 0.61 0.79 7.88
N SER A 56 0.94 1.81 8.66
CA SER A 56 0.09 3.01 8.77
C SER A 56 0.06 3.83 7.47
N PHE A 57 1.16 3.83 6.72
CA PHE A 57 1.23 4.49 5.42
C PHE A 57 0.48 3.68 4.35
N GLU A 58 0.65 2.36 4.31
CA GLU A 58 -0.14 1.46 3.45
C GLU A 58 -1.64 1.65 3.70
N PHE A 59 -2.04 1.72 4.97
CA PHE A 59 -3.41 1.97 5.38
C PHE A 59 -3.92 3.34 4.92
N ALA A 60 -3.14 4.41 5.08
CA ALA A 60 -3.53 5.73 4.62
C ALA A 60 -3.74 5.77 3.09
N VAL A 61 -2.87 5.12 2.31
CA VAL A 61 -3.02 4.97 0.86
C VAL A 61 -4.29 4.20 0.52
N ALA A 62 -4.57 3.10 1.23
CA ALA A 62 -5.79 2.31 1.01
C ALA A 62 -7.07 3.12 1.29
N ILE A 63 -7.06 3.96 2.33
CA ILE A 63 -8.18 4.88 2.64
C ILE A 63 -8.39 5.88 1.50
N VAL A 64 -7.33 6.54 1.02
CA VAL A 64 -7.42 7.51 -0.07
C VAL A 64 -7.98 6.86 -1.34
N ASN A 65 -7.45 5.71 -1.74
CA ASN A 65 -7.93 4.98 -2.91
C ASN A 65 -9.39 4.53 -2.75
N LEU A 66 -9.81 4.12 -1.54
CA LEU A 66 -11.20 3.75 -1.27
C LEU A 66 -12.13 4.94 -1.48
N VAL A 67 -11.81 6.11 -0.89
CA VAL A 67 -12.67 7.29 -0.96
C VAL A 67 -12.75 7.87 -2.38
N ASP A 68 -11.64 7.89 -3.12
CA ASP A 68 -11.60 8.34 -4.52
C ASP A 68 -12.41 7.40 -5.44
N GLY A 69 -12.54 6.13 -5.06
CA GLY A 69 -13.33 5.13 -5.78
C GLY A 69 -14.85 5.24 -5.58
N VAL A 70 -15.33 6.00 -4.60
CA VAL A 70 -16.77 6.11 -4.29
C VAL A 70 -17.48 7.01 -5.31
N LYS A 71 -18.22 6.41 -6.24
CA LYS A 71 -18.90 7.12 -7.35
C LYS A 71 -20.25 7.75 -7.01
N THR A 72 -20.77 7.56 -5.79
CA THR A 72 -22.16 7.92 -5.46
C THR A 72 -22.29 9.36 -4.91
N PRO A 73 -23.16 10.21 -5.49
CA PRO A 73 -23.48 11.51 -4.91
C PRO A 73 -24.60 11.33 -3.90
N LYS A 74 -24.30 11.21 -2.59
CA LYS A 74 -25.32 11.39 -1.53
C LYS A 74 -24.82 11.54 -0.09
N SER A 75 -23.52 11.54 0.18
CA SER A 75 -22.98 12.01 1.47
C SER A 75 -21.49 12.29 1.34
N SER A 76 -21.13 13.49 0.85
CA SER A 76 -19.73 13.96 0.92
C SER A 76 -19.21 13.91 2.36
N PHE A 77 -20.10 14.18 3.32
CA PHE A 77 -19.78 14.13 4.74
C PHE A 77 -19.16 12.80 5.20
N MET A 78 -19.75 11.64 4.88
CA MET A 78 -19.19 10.36 5.36
C MET A 78 -17.84 10.03 4.73
N ILE A 79 -17.67 10.41 3.46
CA ILE A 79 -16.40 10.26 2.74
C ILE A 79 -15.34 11.14 3.41
N ASP A 80 -15.67 12.40 3.70
CA ASP A 80 -14.77 13.35 4.36
C ASP A 80 -14.39 12.88 5.78
N GLN A 81 -15.35 12.36 6.54
CA GLN A 81 -15.09 11.81 7.87
C GLN A 81 -14.15 10.60 7.80
N LEU A 82 -14.41 9.66 6.89
CA LEU A 82 -13.55 8.49 6.70
C LEU A 82 -12.14 8.88 6.24
N ALA A 83 -12.03 9.78 5.27
CA ALA A 83 -10.74 10.23 4.73
C ALA A 83 -9.90 10.90 5.82
N ARG A 84 -10.51 11.79 6.61
CA ARG A 84 -9.83 12.50 7.70
C ARG A 84 -9.39 11.56 8.81
N ALA A 85 -10.31 10.74 9.34
CA ALA A 85 -9.98 9.82 10.42
C ALA A 85 -8.91 8.81 9.98
N GLY A 86 -9.09 8.20 8.80
CA GLY A 86 -8.18 7.15 8.31
C GLY A 86 -6.76 7.66 8.03
N THR A 87 -6.62 8.84 7.43
CA THR A 87 -5.29 9.43 7.18
C THR A 87 -4.66 10.01 8.45
N SER A 88 -5.46 10.47 9.42
CA SER A 88 -5.00 10.96 10.73
C SER A 88 -4.28 9.89 11.54
N VAL A 89 -4.62 8.60 11.36
CA VAL A 89 -3.90 7.48 11.99
C VAL A 89 -2.41 7.51 11.64
N GLY A 90 -2.09 7.48 10.34
CA GLY A 90 -0.70 7.51 9.87
C GLY A 90 0.00 8.83 10.19
N ALA A 91 -0.71 9.96 10.06
CA ALA A 91 -0.18 11.27 10.39
C ALA A 91 0.29 11.37 11.84
N ASN A 92 -0.52 10.92 12.81
CA ASN A 92 -0.14 10.95 14.22
C ASN A 92 0.98 9.96 14.57
N ILE A 93 1.02 8.79 13.93
CA ILE A 93 2.12 7.82 14.09
C ILE A 93 3.44 8.42 13.57
N HIS A 94 3.38 9.12 12.44
CA HIS A 94 4.53 9.82 11.86
C HIS A 94 4.98 11.00 12.74
N GLU A 95 4.05 11.81 13.25
CA GLU A 95 4.34 12.89 14.20
C GLU A 95 5.00 12.38 15.50
N ALA A 96 4.60 11.19 15.98
CA ALA A 96 5.20 10.58 17.16
C ALA A 96 6.72 10.38 17.00
N GLN A 97 7.24 10.19 15.78
CA GLN A 97 8.68 10.05 15.53
C GLN A 97 9.48 11.31 15.90
N TYR A 98 8.81 12.46 15.93
CA TYR A 98 9.40 13.77 16.25
C TYR A 98 8.93 14.31 17.61
N ALA A 99 8.38 13.44 18.46
CA ALA A 99 7.87 13.81 19.76
C ALA A 99 8.95 14.44 20.65
N GLN A 100 8.59 15.50 21.36
CA GLN A 100 9.53 16.26 22.21
C GLN A 100 9.75 15.62 23.58
N SER A 101 8.95 14.61 23.92
CA SER A 101 9.08 13.84 25.17
C SER A 101 8.41 12.48 25.05
N LYS A 102 8.69 11.56 25.99
CA LYS A 102 7.95 10.29 26.08
C LYS A 102 6.43 10.48 26.29
N LYS A 103 6.03 11.52 27.03
CA LYS A 103 4.61 11.84 27.24
C LYS A 103 3.94 12.29 25.94
N ASP A 104 4.63 13.13 25.17
CA ASP A 104 4.18 13.59 23.86
C ASP A 104 4.10 12.42 22.86
N PHE A 105 5.11 11.55 22.83
CA PHE A 105 5.10 10.32 22.03
C PHE A 105 3.86 9.47 22.31
N VAL A 106 3.58 9.17 23.58
CA VAL A 106 2.40 8.40 23.98
C VAL A 106 1.12 9.13 23.60
N ALA A 107 1.04 10.45 23.81
CA ALA A 107 -0.15 11.23 23.45
C ALA A 107 -0.48 11.14 21.95
N LYS A 108 0.54 11.23 21.07
CA LYS A 108 0.37 11.06 19.62
C LYS A 108 -0.12 9.66 19.25
N LEU A 109 0.45 8.61 19.86
CA LEU A 109 -0.03 7.24 19.63
C LEU A 109 -1.46 7.01 20.15
N GLU A 110 -1.85 7.65 21.25
CA GLU A 110 -3.22 7.59 21.77
C GLU A 110 -4.22 8.32 20.87
N ILE A 111 -3.81 9.42 20.22
CA ILE A 111 -4.62 10.07 19.19
C ILE A 111 -4.79 9.14 18.00
N ALA A 112 -3.71 8.55 17.47
CA ALA A 112 -3.79 7.56 16.39
C ALA A 112 -4.71 6.38 16.74
N LEU A 113 -4.73 5.94 18.01
CA LEU A 113 -5.61 4.88 18.49
C LEU A 113 -7.08 5.30 18.43
N LYS A 114 -7.42 6.53 18.84
CA LYS A 114 -8.79 7.08 18.72
C LYS A 114 -9.22 7.15 17.26
N GLU A 115 -8.37 7.68 16.40
CA GLU A 115 -8.62 7.81 14.96
C GLU A 115 -8.82 6.44 14.30
N SER A 116 -8.07 5.42 14.72
CA SER A 116 -8.26 4.04 14.23
C SER A 116 -9.64 3.48 14.60
N SER A 117 -10.12 3.78 15.81
CA SER A 117 -11.45 3.35 16.26
C SER A 117 -12.56 4.07 15.48
N GLU A 118 -12.40 5.36 15.25
CA GLU A 118 -13.33 6.15 14.45
C GLU A 118 -13.35 5.68 12.99
N THR A 119 -12.18 5.38 12.42
CA THR A 119 -12.06 4.85 11.06
C THR A 119 -12.79 3.52 10.91
N SER A 120 -12.62 2.58 11.85
CA SER A 120 -13.37 1.30 11.85
C SER A 120 -14.89 1.51 11.89
N TYR A 121 -15.37 2.50 12.64
CA TYR A 121 -16.79 2.83 12.68
C TYR A 121 -17.30 3.31 11.32
N TRP A 122 -16.58 4.24 10.68
CA TRP A 122 -16.95 4.75 9.35
C TRP A 122 -16.88 3.67 8.27
N LEU A 123 -15.85 2.83 8.28
CA LEU A 123 -15.72 1.68 7.37
C LEU A 123 -16.93 0.75 7.48
N LYS A 124 -17.30 0.38 8.71
CA LYS A 124 -18.48 -0.46 8.95
C LYS A 124 -19.76 0.21 8.46
N LEU A 125 -19.97 1.49 8.76
CA LEU A 125 -21.17 2.21 8.33
C LEU A 125 -21.26 2.30 6.80
N MET A 126 -20.15 2.53 6.11
CA MET A 126 -20.09 2.57 4.65
C MET A 126 -20.39 1.20 4.03
N ALA A 127 -19.90 0.11 4.64
CA ALA A 127 -20.16 -1.26 4.18
C ALA A 127 -21.64 -1.65 4.39
N GLU A 128 -22.18 -1.47 5.60
CA GLU A 128 -23.57 -1.80 5.95
C GLU A 128 -24.60 -1.00 5.13
N THR A 129 -24.19 0.14 4.56
CA THR A 129 -25.04 0.98 3.72
C THR A 129 -24.76 0.85 2.22
N GLY A 130 -23.96 -0.16 1.81
CA GLY A 130 -23.69 -0.48 0.41
C GLY A 130 -22.91 0.60 -0.35
N ARG A 131 -22.08 1.38 0.35
CA ARG A 131 -21.26 2.45 -0.26
C ARG A 131 -19.86 1.98 -0.66
N ILE A 132 -19.39 0.90 -0.05
CA ILE A 132 -18.13 0.25 -0.36
C ILE A 132 -18.33 -1.26 -0.46
N GLU A 133 -17.53 -1.90 -1.28
CA GLU A 133 -17.55 -3.36 -1.46
C GLU A 133 -17.08 -4.08 -0.20
N ALA A 134 -17.62 -5.28 0.03
CA ALA A 134 -17.33 -6.08 1.22
C ALA A 134 -15.85 -6.48 1.29
N GLU A 135 -15.22 -6.77 0.15
CA GLU A 135 -13.81 -7.11 0.03
C GLU A 135 -12.92 -5.94 0.45
N SER A 136 -13.23 -4.73 -0.03
CA SER A 136 -12.51 -3.50 0.34
C SER A 136 -12.64 -3.22 1.83
N TYR A 137 -13.85 -3.36 2.39
CA TYR A 137 -14.08 -3.26 3.83
C TYR A 137 -13.23 -4.25 4.63
N GLN A 138 -13.25 -5.53 4.28
CA GLN A 138 -12.52 -6.58 4.99
C GLN A 138 -11.00 -6.36 4.95
N TYR A 139 -10.46 -5.98 3.80
CA TYR A 139 -9.03 -5.69 3.65
C TYR A 139 -8.61 -4.50 4.52
N ILE A 140 -9.32 -3.37 4.42
CA ILE A 140 -8.95 -2.14 5.12
C ILE A 140 -9.18 -2.26 6.63
N GLU A 141 -10.27 -2.90 7.08
CA GLU A 141 -10.49 -3.14 8.51
C GLU A 141 -9.44 -4.09 9.11
N LYS A 142 -8.94 -5.06 8.32
CA LYS A 142 -7.83 -5.92 8.75
C LYS A 142 -6.55 -5.11 8.98
N LEU A 143 -6.22 -4.19 8.08
CA LEU A 143 -5.09 -3.26 8.25
C LEU A 143 -5.29 -2.38 9.50
N CYS A 144 -6.45 -1.76 9.63
CA CYS A 144 -6.81 -0.93 10.80
C CYS A 144 -6.66 -1.71 12.11
N GLY A 145 -7.17 -2.94 12.15
CA GLY A 145 -7.05 -3.83 13.31
C GLY A 145 -5.62 -4.23 13.66
N ASN A 146 -4.75 -4.44 12.65
CA ASN A 146 -3.32 -4.68 12.87
C ASN A 146 -2.65 -3.45 13.51
N ILE A 147 -2.87 -2.26 12.95
CA ILE A 147 -2.34 -1.00 13.47
C ILE A 147 -2.81 -0.76 14.91
N ARG A 148 -4.10 -0.97 15.18
CA ARG A 148 -4.68 -0.82 16.53
C ARG A 148 -3.99 -1.70 17.57
N ARG A 149 -3.68 -2.96 17.24
CA ARG A 149 -2.93 -3.86 18.15
C ARG A 149 -1.50 -3.37 18.40
N LEU A 150 -0.81 -2.93 17.34
CA LEU A 150 0.55 -2.41 17.44
C LEU A 150 0.60 -1.10 18.25
N LEU A 151 -0.37 -0.20 18.07
CA LEU A 151 -0.53 1.02 18.86
C LEU A 151 -0.70 0.72 20.34
N ILE A 152 -1.61 -0.20 20.70
CA ILE A 152 -1.84 -0.60 22.09
C ILE A 152 -0.56 -1.15 22.72
N ALA A 153 0.15 -2.05 22.01
CA ALA A 153 1.42 -2.60 22.48
C ALA A 153 2.47 -1.50 22.68
N SER A 154 2.63 -0.60 21.69
CA SER A 154 3.60 0.50 21.72
C SER A 154 3.31 1.48 22.87
N CYS A 155 2.06 1.88 23.06
CA CYS A 155 1.63 2.72 24.18
C CYS A 155 1.93 2.07 25.53
N LYS A 156 1.65 0.76 25.68
CA LYS A 156 1.92 0.03 26.91
C LYS A 156 3.42 0.02 27.23
N THR A 157 4.26 -0.38 26.27
CA THR A 157 5.71 -0.41 26.43
C THR A 157 6.28 0.98 26.75
N ALA A 158 5.84 2.02 26.05
CA ALA A 158 6.29 3.39 26.30
C ALA A 158 5.94 3.87 27.72
N LYS A 159 4.72 3.63 28.19
CA LYS A 159 4.26 3.99 29.55
C LYS A 159 4.99 3.21 30.64
N GLU A 160 5.27 1.93 30.43
CA GLU A 160 6.04 1.12 31.38
C GLU A 160 7.47 1.65 31.52
N SER A 161 8.09 2.13 30.44
CA SER A 161 9.43 2.74 30.46
C SER A 161 9.51 4.12 31.15
N MET A 162 8.37 4.67 31.60
CA MET A 162 8.27 5.94 32.31
C MET A 162 8.09 5.78 33.82
N LYS A 163 7.84 4.56 34.29
CA LYS A 163 7.78 4.22 35.72
C LYS A 163 9.19 3.99 36.24
#